data_AF-A0A8J7AWM9-F1
#
_entry.id   AF-A0A8J7AWM9-F1
#
_cell.length_a   1.000
_cell.length_b   1.000
_cell.length_c   1.000
_cell.angle_alpha   90.00
_cell.angle_beta   90.00
_cell.angle_gamma   90.00
#
_symmetry.space_group_name_H-M   'P 1'
#
loop_
_entity.id
_entity.type
_entity.pdbx_description
1 polymer ?
#
loop_
_entity_poly.entity_id
_entity_poly.type
_entity_poly.pdbx_seq_one_letter_code
_entity_poly.pdbx_strand_id
1 'polypeptide(L)'
;MNGGADLLSDPAIRQSSCRVTSMYLTFDTERKQAEEALRVAEENYRSIFENALEGIFQSSPEGYFIRVNPALAKIYGYDSPHDMIQSITNISKQLYVDAERRAEFITAIEKHGTIKDFEYRGYCKNGSIIWTQIDARAVTDGNGRVIYYEGIVQDITERKQQEESWKQQLQELQIEIDHKQRARQVAEISSTDYFQKLMAEADNLRNFNNEWS
;
A
#
# COMPACT_ATOMS: atom_id res chain seq x y z
N MET A 1 -20.29 -85.11 -13.73
CA MET A 1 -20.16 -83.81 -14.43
C MET A 1 -20.29 -82.70 -13.39
N ASN A 2 -19.19 -81.98 -13.20
CA ASN A 2 -19.01 -80.65 -12.59
C ASN A 2 -19.84 -80.24 -11.37
N GLY A 3 -19.34 -80.57 -10.18
CA GLY A 3 -19.58 -79.82 -8.95
C GLY A 3 -18.61 -78.65 -8.86
N GLY A 4 -19.00 -77.49 -9.39
CA GLY A 4 -18.29 -76.23 -9.15
C GLY A 4 -18.73 -75.67 -7.81
N ALA A 5 -17.87 -75.77 -6.80
CA ALA A 5 -18.07 -75.09 -5.53
C ALA A 5 -18.08 -73.57 -5.78
N ASP A 6 -19.21 -72.93 -5.52
CA ASP A 6 -19.42 -71.50 -5.71
C ASP A 6 -18.64 -70.73 -4.63
N LEU A 7 -17.37 -70.43 -4.93
CA LEU A 7 -16.40 -69.76 -4.06
C LEU A 7 -16.86 -68.38 -3.54
N LEU A 8 -17.95 -67.82 -4.09
CA LEU A 8 -18.57 -66.57 -3.62
C LEU A 8 -19.65 -66.77 -2.54
N SER A 9 -19.98 -68.03 -2.20
CA SER A 9 -20.93 -68.39 -1.13
C SER A 9 -20.28 -68.45 0.25
N ASP A 10 -18.94 -68.47 0.33
CA ASP A 10 -18.22 -68.54 1.60
C ASP A 10 -18.33 -67.19 2.34
N PRO A 11 -18.95 -67.16 3.54
CA PRO A 11 -19.12 -65.94 4.31
C PRO A 11 -17.80 -65.22 4.63
N ALA A 12 -16.67 -65.95 4.74
CA ALA A 12 -15.36 -65.35 4.97
C ALA A 12 -14.82 -64.60 3.73
N ILE A 13 -15.09 -65.11 2.52
CA ILE A 13 -14.70 -64.47 1.25
C ILE A 13 -15.60 -63.26 0.95
N ARG A 14 -16.91 -63.34 1.25
CA ARG A 14 -17.83 -62.19 1.17
C ARG A 14 -17.45 -61.06 2.14
N GLN A 15 -17.11 -61.40 3.38
CA GLN A 15 -16.76 -60.41 4.40
C GLN A 15 -15.42 -59.73 4.06
N SER A 16 -14.46 -60.47 3.52
CA SER A 16 -13.17 -59.93 3.05
C SER A 16 -13.33 -59.06 1.78
N SER A 17 -14.13 -59.51 0.80
CA SER A 17 -14.44 -58.77 -0.43
C SER A 17 -15.20 -57.46 -0.16
N CYS A 18 -16.18 -57.49 0.75
CA CYS A 18 -16.92 -56.30 1.20
C CYS A 18 -16.00 -55.30 1.93
N ARG A 19 -15.05 -55.80 2.73
CA ARG A 19 -14.11 -54.97 3.49
C ARG A 19 -13.08 -54.28 2.58
N VAL A 20 -12.58 -54.96 1.55
CA VAL A 20 -11.70 -54.37 0.53
C VAL A 20 -12.46 -53.34 -0.32
N THR A 21 -13.69 -53.65 -0.75
CA THR A 21 -14.50 -52.71 -1.55
C THR A 21 -14.88 -51.45 -0.75
N SER A 22 -15.20 -51.60 0.53
CA SER A 22 -15.46 -50.49 1.46
C SER A 22 -14.23 -49.60 1.64
N MET A 23 -13.04 -50.20 1.84
CA MET A 23 -11.78 -49.46 1.96
C MET A 23 -11.38 -48.72 0.67
N TYR A 24 -11.62 -49.30 -0.50
CA TYR A 24 -11.38 -48.65 -1.78
C TYR A 24 -12.36 -47.49 -2.03
N LEU A 25 -13.65 -47.65 -1.71
CA LEU A 25 -14.65 -46.58 -1.82
C LEU A 25 -14.35 -45.40 -0.89
N THR A 26 -13.90 -45.65 0.34
CA THR A 26 -13.51 -44.58 1.27
C THR A 26 -12.28 -43.84 0.79
N PHE A 27 -11.25 -44.55 0.31
CA PHE A 27 -10.03 -43.94 -0.23
C PHE A 27 -10.31 -43.06 -1.46
N ASP A 28 -11.14 -43.53 -2.39
CA ASP A 28 -11.50 -42.76 -3.59
C ASP A 28 -12.39 -41.55 -3.25
N THR A 29 -13.20 -41.65 -2.20
CA THR A 29 -14.02 -40.53 -1.71
C THR A 29 -13.17 -39.47 -1.03
N GLU A 30 -12.23 -39.86 -0.17
CA GLU A 30 -11.28 -38.95 0.50
C GLU A 30 -10.40 -38.22 -0.52
N ARG A 31 -9.88 -38.93 -1.53
CA ARG A 31 -9.08 -38.31 -2.60
C ARG A 31 -9.88 -37.26 -3.36
N LYS A 32 -11.10 -37.59 -3.79
CA LYS A 32 -11.98 -36.66 -4.52
C LYS A 32 -12.38 -35.45 -3.67
N GLN A 33 -12.60 -35.64 -2.37
CA GLN A 33 -12.87 -34.54 -1.45
C GLN A 33 -11.66 -33.62 -1.28
N ALA A 34 -10.44 -34.17 -1.18
CA ALA A 34 -9.22 -33.37 -1.11
C ALA A 34 -8.95 -32.60 -2.41
N GLU A 35 -9.17 -33.23 -3.57
CA GLU A 35 -9.04 -32.59 -4.88
C GLU A 35 -10.06 -31.46 -5.06
N GLU A 36 -11.31 -31.68 -4.67
CA GLU A 36 -12.35 -30.65 -4.75
C GLU A 36 -12.09 -29.51 -3.77
N ALA A 37 -11.67 -29.82 -2.54
CA ALA A 37 -11.29 -28.80 -1.56
C ALA A 37 -10.11 -27.94 -2.05
N LEU A 38 -9.12 -28.55 -2.69
CA LEU A 38 -8.01 -27.84 -3.31
C LEU A 38 -8.50 -26.94 -4.46
N ARG A 39 -9.34 -27.47 -5.35
CA ARG A 39 -9.93 -26.72 -6.47
C ARG A 39 -10.69 -25.48 -5.98
N VAL A 40 -11.57 -25.65 -4.99
CA VAL A 40 -12.34 -24.55 -4.40
C VAL A 40 -11.43 -23.54 -3.72
N ALA A 41 -10.40 -23.99 -3.00
CA ALA A 41 -9.42 -23.08 -2.38
C ALA A 41 -8.65 -22.27 -3.42
N GLU A 42 -8.22 -22.88 -4.52
CA GLU A 42 -7.53 -22.22 -5.63
C GLU A 42 -8.42 -21.20 -6.35
N GLU A 43 -9.68 -21.55 -6.60
CA GLU A 43 -10.67 -20.65 -7.22
C GLU A 43 -10.95 -19.43 -6.33
N ASN A 44 -11.13 -19.65 -5.03
CA ASN A 44 -11.32 -18.58 -4.07
C ASN A 44 -10.09 -17.66 -3.99
N TYR A 45 -8.90 -18.24 -3.91
CA TYR A 45 -7.65 -17.47 -3.90
C TYR A 45 -7.51 -16.63 -5.18
N ARG A 46 -7.74 -17.23 -6.35
CA ARG A 46 -7.67 -16.54 -7.64
C ARG A 46 -8.67 -15.40 -7.71
N SER A 47 -9.90 -15.64 -7.27
CA SER A 47 -10.95 -14.63 -7.25
C SER A 47 -10.59 -13.43 -6.38
N ILE A 48 -10.06 -13.65 -5.17
CA ILE A 48 -9.61 -12.57 -4.28
C ILE A 48 -8.44 -11.82 -4.91
N PHE A 49 -7.47 -12.55 -5.47
CA PHE A 49 -6.28 -11.94 -6.06
C PHE A 49 -6.61 -11.09 -7.29
N GLU A 50 -7.39 -11.62 -8.23
CA GLU A 50 -7.71 -10.95 -9.50
C GLU A 50 -8.70 -9.79 -9.34
N ASN A 51 -9.65 -9.89 -8.41
CA ASN A 51 -10.70 -8.88 -8.19
C ASN A 51 -10.42 -7.92 -7.04
N ALA A 52 -9.26 -8.00 -6.38
CA ALA A 52 -8.88 -7.04 -5.35
C ALA A 52 -8.82 -5.62 -5.92
N LEU A 53 -9.30 -4.65 -5.13
CA LEU A 53 -9.23 -3.22 -5.48
C LEU A 53 -7.83 -2.66 -5.24
N GLU A 54 -7.09 -3.24 -4.30
CA GLU A 54 -5.72 -2.87 -3.95
C GLU A 54 -4.71 -3.69 -4.74
N GLY A 55 -3.52 -3.11 -4.94
CA GLY A 55 -2.45 -3.76 -5.65
C GLY A 55 -1.79 -4.84 -4.80
N ILE A 56 -2.00 -6.12 -5.12
CA ILE A 56 -1.36 -7.23 -4.44
C ILE A 56 -0.11 -7.63 -5.22
N PHE A 57 0.99 -7.89 -4.50
CA PHE A 57 2.23 -8.34 -5.12
C PHE A 57 2.95 -9.41 -4.28
N GLN A 58 3.82 -10.14 -4.97
CA GLN A 58 4.94 -10.88 -4.39
C GLN A 58 6.21 -10.46 -5.12
N SER A 59 7.27 -10.15 -4.38
CA SER A 59 8.58 -9.80 -4.94
C SER A 59 9.68 -10.62 -4.29
N SER A 60 10.75 -10.84 -5.04
CA SER A 60 11.91 -11.54 -4.51
C SER A 60 12.77 -10.61 -3.65
N PRO A 61 13.65 -11.16 -2.79
CA PRO A 61 14.67 -10.39 -2.07
C PRO A 61 15.59 -9.59 -3.00
N GLU A 62 15.86 -10.10 -4.21
CA GLU A 62 16.71 -9.45 -5.21
C GLU A 62 16.00 -8.28 -5.94
N GLY A 63 14.70 -8.10 -5.71
CA GLY A 63 13.96 -6.94 -6.17
C GLY A 63 13.36 -7.07 -7.57
N TYR A 64 12.82 -8.24 -7.92
CA TYR A 64 11.94 -8.41 -9.08
C TYR A 64 10.56 -8.95 -8.65
N PHE A 65 9.54 -8.71 -9.47
CA PHE A 65 8.19 -9.21 -9.19
C PHE A 65 8.08 -10.70 -9.52
N ILE A 66 7.51 -11.47 -8.60
CA ILE A 66 7.15 -12.88 -8.77
C ILE A 66 5.69 -12.97 -9.20
N ARG A 67 4.81 -12.20 -8.54
CA ARG A 67 3.39 -12.09 -8.87
C ARG A 67 2.93 -10.65 -8.65
N VAL A 68 2.01 -10.22 -9.50
CA VAL A 68 1.27 -8.96 -9.33
C VAL A 68 -0.16 -9.20 -9.75
N ASN A 69 -1.11 -8.52 -9.12
CA ASN A 69 -2.51 -8.58 -9.54
C ASN A 69 -2.86 -7.47 -10.55
N PRO A 70 -4.04 -7.52 -11.19
CA PRO A 70 -4.48 -6.51 -12.15
C PRO A 70 -4.55 -5.11 -11.55
N ALA A 71 -4.94 -4.97 -10.28
CA ALA A 71 -5.02 -3.68 -9.61
C ALA A 71 -3.64 -3.01 -9.48
N LEU A 72 -2.60 -3.75 -9.13
CA LEU A 72 -1.23 -3.21 -9.05
C LEU A 72 -0.75 -2.73 -10.43
N ALA A 73 -0.96 -3.54 -11.46
CA ALA A 73 -0.62 -3.17 -12.83
C ALA A 73 -1.31 -1.86 -13.22
N LYS A 74 -2.62 -1.74 -12.91
CA LYS A 74 -3.41 -0.54 -13.18
C LYS A 74 -2.91 0.69 -12.41
N ILE A 75 -2.58 0.55 -11.12
CA ILE A 75 -2.02 1.64 -10.29
C ILE A 75 -0.77 2.24 -10.96
N TYR A 76 0.12 1.39 -11.47
CA TYR A 76 1.35 1.83 -12.13
C TYR A 76 1.22 2.09 -13.64
N GLY A 77 0.01 1.97 -14.20
CA GLY A 77 -0.27 2.25 -15.60
C GLY A 77 0.25 1.19 -16.59
N TYR A 78 0.36 -0.07 -16.15
CA TYR A 78 0.66 -1.21 -17.00
C TYR A 78 -0.62 -1.86 -17.53
N ASP A 79 -0.54 -2.43 -18.73
CA ASP A 79 -1.71 -2.97 -19.43
C ASP A 79 -2.18 -4.30 -18.81
N SER A 80 -1.24 -5.05 -18.23
CA SER A 80 -1.52 -6.31 -17.55
C SER A 80 -0.48 -6.63 -16.49
N PRO A 81 -0.78 -7.54 -15.55
CA PRO A 81 0.21 -8.10 -14.64
C PRO A 81 1.47 -8.63 -15.33
N HIS A 82 1.28 -9.28 -16.48
CA HIS A 82 2.38 -9.87 -17.24
C HIS A 82 3.31 -8.80 -17.83
N ASP A 83 2.73 -7.75 -18.41
CA ASP A 83 3.44 -6.59 -18.95
C ASP A 83 4.27 -5.88 -17.87
N MET A 84 3.72 -5.74 -16.66
CA MET A 84 4.42 -5.16 -15.52
C MET A 84 5.63 -6.01 -15.08
N ILE A 85 5.44 -7.33 -14.93
CA ILE A 85 6.51 -8.25 -14.51
C ILE A 85 7.64 -8.29 -15.55
N GLN A 86 7.33 -8.24 -16.84
CA GLN A 86 8.35 -8.23 -17.90
C GLN A 86 9.10 -6.90 -17.99
N SER A 87 8.39 -5.79 -17.79
CA SER A 87 8.97 -4.45 -17.91
C SER A 87 9.85 -4.08 -16.70
N ILE A 88 9.45 -4.50 -15.50
CA ILE A 88 10.15 -4.20 -14.25
C ILE A 88 11.08 -5.35 -13.89
N THR A 89 12.31 -5.26 -14.39
CA THR A 89 13.40 -6.20 -14.07
C THR A 89 14.14 -5.83 -12.79
N ASN A 90 14.02 -4.58 -12.34
CA ASN A 90 14.61 -4.10 -11.09
C ASN A 90 13.68 -3.08 -10.41
N ILE A 91 12.95 -3.53 -9.39
CA ILE A 91 12.02 -2.72 -8.59
C ILE A 91 12.73 -1.49 -8.02
N SER A 92 13.92 -1.68 -7.44
CA SER A 92 14.66 -0.60 -6.77
C SER A 92 15.05 0.55 -7.70
N LYS A 93 15.30 0.27 -8.98
CA LYS A 93 15.76 1.26 -9.97
C LYS A 93 14.66 1.80 -10.87
N GLN A 94 13.65 0.99 -11.17
CA GLN A 94 12.62 1.34 -12.14
C GLN A 94 11.30 1.77 -11.50
N LEU A 95 10.99 1.25 -10.30
CA LEU A 95 9.74 1.59 -9.61
C LEU A 95 9.94 2.75 -8.63
N TYR A 96 11.01 2.73 -7.83
CA TYR A 96 11.22 3.74 -6.81
C TYR A 96 11.85 5.01 -7.39
N VAL A 97 11.25 6.17 -7.11
CA VAL A 97 11.85 7.48 -7.40
C VAL A 97 13.05 7.72 -6.49
N ASP A 98 12.89 7.37 -5.20
CA ASP A 98 13.88 7.58 -4.16
C ASP A 98 14.54 6.25 -3.79
N ALA A 99 15.75 6.00 -4.29
CA ALA A 99 16.46 4.73 -4.05
C ALA A 99 16.71 4.45 -2.55
N GLU A 100 16.90 5.50 -1.74
CA GLU A 100 17.06 5.39 -0.29
C GLU A 100 15.81 4.83 0.39
N ARG A 101 14.61 5.20 -0.08
CA ARG A 101 13.34 4.70 0.47
C ARG A 101 13.20 3.19 0.26
N ARG A 102 13.74 2.66 -0.84
CA ARG A 102 13.79 1.21 -1.04
C ARG A 102 14.73 0.52 -0.05
N ALA A 103 15.89 1.12 0.24
CA ALA A 103 16.82 0.58 1.23
C ALA A 103 16.22 0.60 2.64
N GLU A 104 15.51 1.67 3.01
CA GLU A 104 14.75 1.76 4.27
C GLU A 104 13.69 0.65 4.36
N PHE A 105 12.92 0.43 3.29
CA PHE A 105 11.92 -0.64 3.23
C PHE A 105 12.55 -2.01 3.50
N ILE A 106 13.64 -2.35 2.79
CA ILE A 106 14.32 -3.64 2.93
C ILE A 106 14.85 -3.81 4.37
N THR A 107 15.52 -2.79 4.90
CA THR A 107 16.07 -2.83 6.25
C THR A 107 14.97 -3.01 7.30
N ALA A 108 13.86 -2.29 7.17
CA ALA A 108 12.74 -2.36 8.10
C ALA A 108 12.05 -3.73 8.06
N ILE A 109 11.77 -4.26 6.88
CA ILE A 109 11.06 -5.54 6.74
C ILE A 109 11.93 -6.73 7.15
N GLU A 110 13.23 -6.69 6.91
CA GLU A 110 14.15 -7.74 7.38
C GLU A 110 14.33 -7.71 8.90
N LYS A 111 14.32 -6.52 9.50
CA LYS A 111 14.44 -6.38 10.96
C LYS A 111 13.18 -6.76 11.72
N HIS A 112 12.01 -6.40 11.20
CA HIS A 112 10.74 -6.51 11.91
C HIS A 112 9.80 -7.60 11.35
N GLY A 113 10.15 -8.21 10.21
CA GLY A 113 9.34 -9.20 9.50
C GLY A 113 8.11 -8.62 8.80
N THR A 114 7.66 -7.43 9.20
CA THR A 114 6.51 -6.73 8.63
C THR A 114 6.77 -5.23 8.57
N ILE A 115 6.11 -4.56 7.63
CA ILE A 115 6.09 -3.12 7.50
C ILE A 115 4.67 -2.68 7.17
N LYS A 116 4.25 -1.55 7.72
CA LYS A 116 2.93 -0.97 7.52
C LYS A 116 3.04 0.52 7.26
N ASP A 117 2.06 1.06 6.54
CA ASP A 117 1.89 2.47 6.25
C ASP A 117 3.15 3.11 5.64
N PHE A 118 3.95 2.33 4.90
CA PHE A 118 5.19 2.83 4.34
C PHE A 118 4.90 3.60 3.06
N GLU A 119 5.09 4.92 3.08
CA GLU A 119 4.81 5.78 1.94
C GLU A 119 6.05 6.03 1.10
N TYR A 120 5.94 5.87 -0.22
CA TYR A 120 7.01 6.19 -1.17
C TYR A 120 6.45 6.74 -2.48
N ARG A 121 7.35 7.33 -3.28
CA ARG A 121 7.03 7.80 -4.62
C ARG A 121 7.46 6.75 -5.63
N GLY A 122 6.52 6.39 -6.51
CA GLY A 122 6.71 5.39 -7.54
C GLY A 122 6.61 5.97 -8.94
N TYR A 123 7.42 5.47 -9.88
CA TYR A 123 7.28 5.74 -11.31
C TYR A 123 6.24 4.82 -11.94
N CYS A 124 5.33 5.42 -12.73
CA CYS A 124 4.42 4.70 -13.62
C CYS A 124 5.11 4.34 -14.95
N LYS A 125 4.49 3.45 -15.73
CA LYS A 125 4.99 3.02 -17.07
C LYS A 125 5.27 4.20 -18.02
N ASN A 126 4.46 5.26 -17.94
CA ASN A 126 4.59 6.48 -18.75
C ASN A 126 5.61 7.50 -18.18
N GLY A 127 6.24 7.21 -17.05
CA GLY A 127 7.17 8.11 -16.35
C GLY A 127 6.55 9.10 -15.38
N SER A 128 5.22 9.14 -15.22
CA SER A 128 4.59 9.96 -14.17
C SER A 128 4.93 9.43 -12.78
N ILE A 129 4.86 10.30 -11.78
CA ILE A 129 5.12 9.95 -10.38
C ILE A 129 3.81 9.92 -9.62
N ILE A 130 3.60 8.84 -8.86
CA ILE A 130 2.48 8.68 -7.93
C ILE A 130 2.99 8.49 -6.51
N TRP A 131 2.14 8.82 -5.54
CA TRP A 131 2.37 8.46 -4.14
C TRP A 131 1.71 7.13 -3.85
N THR A 132 2.47 6.21 -3.28
CA THR A 132 1.99 4.88 -2.93
C THR A 132 2.29 4.56 -1.48
N GLN A 133 1.34 3.90 -0.83
CA GLN A 133 1.50 3.31 0.49
C GLN A 133 1.61 1.79 0.35
N ILE A 134 2.51 1.17 1.10
CA ILE A 134 2.73 -0.28 1.10
C ILE A 134 2.67 -0.86 2.50
N ASP A 135 1.90 -1.95 2.62
CA ASP A 135 1.93 -2.87 3.75
C ASP A 135 2.48 -4.20 3.25
N ALA A 136 3.54 -4.70 3.88
CA ALA A 136 4.19 -5.92 3.43
C ALA A 136 4.74 -6.76 4.58
N ARG A 137 4.94 -8.05 4.31
CA ARG A 137 5.62 -8.98 5.21
C ARG A 137 6.68 -9.80 4.47
N ALA A 138 7.72 -10.17 5.18
CA ALA A 138 8.69 -11.17 4.74
C ALA A 138 8.13 -12.56 5.01
N VAL A 139 8.11 -13.40 3.99
CA VAL A 139 7.80 -14.83 4.12
C VAL A 139 9.12 -15.59 4.16
N THR A 140 9.32 -16.35 5.22
CA THR A 140 10.56 -17.10 5.46
C THR A 140 10.36 -18.60 5.33
N ASP A 141 11.45 -19.31 5.02
CA ASP A 141 11.51 -20.77 5.12
C ASP A 141 11.64 -21.23 6.59
N GLY A 142 11.66 -22.55 6.80
CA GLY A 142 11.84 -23.15 8.13
C GLY A 142 13.20 -22.85 8.80
N ASN A 143 14.15 -22.28 8.05
CA ASN A 143 15.48 -21.89 8.52
C ASN A 143 15.60 -20.37 8.76
N GLY A 144 14.50 -19.61 8.62
CA GLY A 144 14.47 -18.16 8.78
C GLY A 144 15.02 -17.37 7.60
N ARG A 145 15.26 -18.00 6.44
CA ARG A 145 15.67 -17.29 5.22
C ARG A 145 14.45 -16.72 4.52
N VAL A 146 14.51 -15.47 4.10
CA VAL A 146 13.44 -14.83 3.34
C VAL A 146 13.34 -15.47 1.96
N ILE A 147 12.15 -15.99 1.63
CA ILE A 147 11.83 -16.57 0.31
C ILE A 147 11.31 -15.47 -0.62
N TYR A 148 10.40 -14.63 -0.12
CA TYR A 148 9.83 -13.50 -0.85
C TYR A 148 9.18 -12.49 0.12
N TYR A 149 8.91 -11.30 -0.39
CA TYR A 149 8.04 -10.32 0.26
C TYR A 149 6.69 -10.33 -0.41
N GLU A 150 5.62 -10.28 0.37
CA GLU A 150 4.27 -10.11 -0.13
C GLU A 150 3.55 -8.98 0.58
N GLY A 151 2.63 -8.33 -0.11
CA GLY A 151 1.96 -7.17 0.43
C GLY A 151 0.92 -6.58 -0.48
N ILE A 152 0.36 -5.47 0.02
CA ILE A 152 -0.62 -4.64 -0.67
C ILE A 152 -0.02 -3.25 -0.90
N VAL A 153 -0.41 -2.64 -2.00
CA VAL A 153 -0.04 -1.29 -2.40
C VAL A 153 -1.30 -0.52 -2.71
N GLN A 154 -1.40 0.68 -2.14
CA GLN A 154 -2.47 1.61 -2.38
C GLN A 154 -1.92 2.89 -3.01
N ASP A 155 -2.61 3.41 -4.03
CA ASP A 155 -2.38 4.76 -4.54
C ASP A 155 -2.99 5.77 -3.55
N ILE A 156 -2.14 6.63 -2.99
CA ILE A 156 -2.52 7.69 -2.04
C ILE A 156 -2.28 9.08 -2.63
N THR A 157 -2.12 9.18 -3.96
CA THR A 157 -1.83 10.44 -4.67
C THR A 157 -2.92 11.47 -4.43
N GLU A 158 -4.19 11.08 -4.54
CA GLU A 158 -5.34 11.97 -4.29
C GLU A 158 -5.33 12.47 -2.83
N ARG A 159 -5.10 11.57 -1.88
CA ARG A 159 -4.97 11.92 -0.44
C ARG A 159 -3.86 12.96 -0.23
N LYS A 160 -2.67 12.74 -0.81
CA LYS A 160 -1.54 13.67 -0.70
C LYS A 160 -1.81 15.03 -1.35
N GLN A 161 -2.51 15.05 -2.48
CA GLN A 161 -2.89 16.30 -3.14
C GLN A 161 -3.88 17.11 -2.29
N GLN A 162 -4.85 16.44 -1.66
CA GLN A 162 -5.79 17.08 -0.74
C GLN A 162 -5.08 17.61 0.52
N GLU A 163 -4.20 16.79 1.13
CA GLU A 163 -3.38 17.19 2.29
C GLU A 163 -2.55 18.45 1.98
N GLU A 164 -1.90 18.50 0.81
CA GLU A 164 -1.09 19.65 0.40
C GLU A 164 -1.96 20.89 0.12
N SER A 165 -3.10 20.73 -0.55
CA SER A 165 -4.05 21.83 -0.78
C SER A 165 -4.57 22.42 0.52
N TRP A 166 -4.93 21.59 1.50
CA TRP A 166 -5.36 22.07 2.82
C TRP A 166 -4.23 22.78 3.56
N LYS A 167 -3.00 22.27 3.47
CA LYS A 167 -1.84 22.89 4.12
C LYS A 167 -1.56 24.28 3.55
N GLN A 168 -1.66 24.46 2.23
CA GLN A 168 -1.51 25.76 1.58
C GLN A 168 -2.58 26.75 2.03
N GLN A 169 -3.85 26.32 2.05
CA GLN A 169 -4.95 27.16 2.54
C GLN A 169 -4.77 27.58 4.00
N LEU A 170 -4.34 26.66 4.87
CA LEU A 170 -4.05 26.98 6.27
C LEU A 170 -2.93 28.01 6.39
N GLN A 171 -1.87 27.87 5.60
CA GLN A 171 -0.75 28.80 5.61
C GLN A 171 -1.18 30.21 5.14
N GLU A 172 -1.99 30.30 4.09
CA GLU A 172 -2.55 31.57 3.61
C GLU A 172 -3.41 32.27 4.66
N LEU A 173 -4.34 31.53 5.29
CA LEU A 173 -5.18 32.06 6.36
C LEU A 173 -4.36 32.54 7.56
N GLN A 174 -3.28 31.82 7.90
CA GLN A 174 -2.44 32.16 9.03
C GLN A 174 -1.64 33.45 8.79
N ILE A 175 -1.17 33.66 7.55
CA ILE A 175 -0.57 34.92 7.12
C ILE A 175 -1.62 36.04 7.20
N GLU A 176 -2.84 35.85 6.68
CA GLU A 176 -3.88 36.88 6.70
C GLU A 176 -4.25 37.31 8.13
N ILE A 177 -4.38 36.35 9.04
CA ILE A 177 -4.66 36.61 10.46
C ILE A 177 -3.55 37.45 11.09
N ASP A 178 -2.28 37.08 10.86
CA ASP A 178 -1.13 37.82 11.39
C ASP A 178 -1.08 39.26 10.83
N HIS A 179 -1.32 39.45 9.53
CA HIS A 179 -1.42 40.77 8.92
C HIS A 179 -2.56 41.61 9.54
N LYS A 180 -3.75 41.04 9.75
CA LYS A 180 -4.89 41.73 10.38
C LYS A 180 -4.62 42.08 11.84
N GLN A 181 -3.97 41.19 12.59
CA GLN A 181 -3.59 41.44 13.98
C GLN A 181 -2.56 42.56 14.08
N ARG A 182 -1.53 42.55 13.23
CA ARG A 182 -0.54 43.64 13.18
C ARG A 182 -1.19 44.97 12.81
N ALA A 183 -2.06 44.99 11.79
CA ALA A 183 -2.78 46.20 11.40
C ALA A 183 -3.64 46.75 12.55
N ARG A 184 -4.32 45.87 13.29
CA ARG A 184 -5.11 46.25 14.47
C ARG A 184 -4.23 46.80 15.59
N GLN A 185 -3.10 46.16 15.90
CA GLN A 185 -2.16 46.66 16.90
C GLN A 185 -1.59 48.04 16.52
N VAL A 186 -1.23 48.24 15.26
CA VAL A 186 -0.77 49.55 14.77
C VAL A 186 -1.86 50.60 14.92
N ALA A 187 -3.12 50.27 14.59
CA ALA A 187 -4.24 51.18 14.77
C ALA A 187 -4.49 51.52 16.26
N GLU A 188 -4.45 50.52 17.15
CA GLU A 188 -4.59 50.70 18.60
C GLU A 188 -3.48 51.62 19.16
N ILE A 189 -2.21 51.37 18.81
CA ILE A 189 -1.08 52.22 19.23
C ILE A 189 -1.24 53.64 18.69
N SER A 190 -1.61 53.80 17.41
CA SER A 190 -1.78 55.11 16.77
C SER A 190 -2.95 55.91 17.36
N SER A 191 -3.97 55.23 17.87
CA SER A 191 -5.14 55.84 18.51
C SER A 191 -4.92 56.21 19.99
N THR A 192 -3.78 55.83 20.57
CA THR A 192 -3.49 56.12 21.98
C THR A 192 -3.20 57.61 22.18
N ASP A 193 -3.71 58.19 23.27
CA ASP A 193 -3.52 59.61 23.64
C ASP A 193 -2.05 60.06 23.63
N TYR A 194 -1.15 59.17 24.02
CA TYR A 194 0.30 59.42 23.99
C TYR A 194 0.81 59.65 22.56
N PHE A 195 0.38 58.83 21.60
CA PHE A 195 0.81 58.92 20.21
C PHE A 195 0.20 60.13 19.50
N GLN A 196 -1.08 60.43 19.76
CA GLN A 196 -1.76 61.64 19.27
C GLN A 196 -1.05 62.92 19.72
N LYS A 197 -0.64 62.99 21.00
CA LYS A 197 0.13 64.13 21.53
C LYS A 197 1.50 64.26 20.88
N LEU A 198 2.22 63.14 20.70
CA LEU A 198 3.54 63.14 20.04
C LEU A 198 3.45 63.64 18.59
N MET A 199 2.42 63.22 17.86
CA MET A 199 2.18 63.67 16.48
C MET A 199 1.88 65.16 16.40
N ALA A 200 1.03 65.69 17.29
CA ALA A 200 0.73 67.12 17.35
C ALA A 200 1.97 67.97 17.68
N GLU A 201 2.85 67.48 18.56
CA GLU A 201 4.11 68.15 18.91
C GLU A 201 5.11 68.16 17.74
N ALA A 202 5.21 67.07 16.99
CA ALA A 202 6.04 66.98 15.80
C ALA A 202 5.58 67.92 14.66
N ASP A 203 4.26 68.02 14.43
CA ASP A 203 3.70 68.95 13.43
C ASP A 203 3.95 70.41 13.80
N ASN A 204 3.84 70.75 15.10
CA ASN A 204 4.18 72.09 15.58
C ASN A 204 5.65 72.43 15.33
N LEU A 205 6.59 71.51 15.61
CA LEU A 205 8.01 71.71 15.36
C LEU A 205 8.34 71.84 13.87
N ARG A 206 7.65 71.08 13.01
CA ARG A 206 7.81 71.14 11.55
C ARG A 206 7.32 72.47 10.98
N ASN A 207 6.19 72.98 11.45
CA ASN A 207 5.68 74.29 11.03
C ASN A 207 6.58 75.42 11.52
N PHE A 208 7.14 75.30 12.72
CA PHE A 208 8.12 76.24 13.24
C PHE A 208 9.38 76.34 12.37
N ASN A 209 9.88 75.25 11.79
CA ASN A 209 11.05 75.30 10.92
C ASN A 209 10.75 75.87 9.51
N ASN A 210 9.51 75.80 9.05
CA ASN A 210 9.11 76.32 7.74
C ASN A 210 8.78 77.82 7.74
N GLU A 211 8.49 78.41 8.90
CA GLU A 211 8.21 79.85 9.02
C GLU A 211 9.47 80.73 9.08
N TRP A 212 10.66 80.12 9.23
CA TRP A 212 11.94 80.82 9.36
C TRP A 212 12.94 80.50 8.23
N SER A 213 12.47 79.97 7.10
CA SER A 213 13.20 79.88 5.81
C SER A 213 12.63 80.85 4.79
#